data_AF-A0A099IA81-F1
#
_entry.id   AF-A0A099IA81-F1
#
_cell.length_a   1.000
_cell.length_b   1.000
_cell.length_c   1.000
_cell.angle_alpha   90.00
_cell.angle_beta   90.00
_cell.angle_gamma   90.00
#
_symmetry.space_group_name_H-M   'P 1'
#
loop_
_entity.id
_entity.type
_entity.pdbx_description
1 polymer ?
#
loop_
_entity_poly.entity_id
_entity_poly.type
_entity_poly.pdbx_seq_one_letter_code
_entity_poly.pdbx_strand_id
1 'polypeptide(L)'
;MLYYFFSIKQKESAYLFEGLDITKDAQVMKLQNQYPVIFLTLKDMKNNTFEKQLTMFSYLMQEIIRNNHELLTSERINEFDKERMKSLYRGAQNEVELQNALRFISGCLEQHYQKQVIILIDE
;
A
#
# COMPACT_ATOMS: atom_id res chain seq x y z
N MET A 1 8.07 -4.83 11.67
CA MET A 1 7.10 -5.16 12.76
C MET A 1 5.72 -4.56 12.52
N LEU A 2 5.54 -3.24 12.42
CA LEU A 2 4.20 -2.63 12.27
C LEU A 2 3.41 -3.13 11.06
N TYR A 3 4.08 -3.34 9.92
CA TYR A 3 3.45 -3.94 8.74
C TYR A 3 2.81 -5.31 9.06
N TYR A 4 3.56 -6.21 9.71
CA TYR A 4 3.06 -7.53 10.11
C TYR A 4 1.96 -7.47 11.16
N PHE A 5 2.01 -6.47 12.04
CA PHE A 5 0.98 -6.30 13.06
C PHE A 5 -0.35 -5.84 12.46
N PHE A 6 -0.36 -4.82 11.60
CA PHE A 6 -1.60 -4.23 11.12
C PHE A 6 -2.18 -4.88 9.85
N SER A 7 -1.34 -5.42 8.97
CA SER A 7 -1.74 -5.79 7.61
C SER A 7 -2.72 -6.97 7.56
N ILE A 8 -3.86 -6.79 6.89
CA ILE A 8 -4.84 -7.86 6.57
C ILE A 8 -4.19 -9.00 5.79
N LYS A 9 -3.14 -8.71 5.01
CA LYS A 9 -2.40 -9.71 4.23
C LYS A 9 -1.44 -10.55 5.06
N GLN A 10 -1.27 -10.24 6.34
CA GLN A 10 -0.30 -10.88 7.23
C GLN A 10 -0.96 -11.68 8.38
N LYS A 11 -2.21 -12.13 8.18
CA LYS A 11 -2.93 -12.96 9.17
C LYS A 11 -2.18 -14.23 9.55
N GLU A 12 -1.50 -14.86 8.60
CA GLU A 12 -0.68 -16.05 8.85
C GLU A 12 0.57 -15.74 9.68
N SER A 13 0.94 -14.46 9.81
CA SER A 13 2.08 -13.99 10.59
C SER A 13 1.68 -13.54 12.00
N ALA A 14 0.43 -13.78 12.44
CA ALA A 14 -0.05 -13.39 13.77
C ALA A 14 0.77 -14.01 14.92
N TYR A 15 1.31 -15.22 14.69
CA TYR A 15 2.16 -15.93 15.65
C TYR A 15 3.43 -15.17 16.03
N LEU A 16 3.90 -14.23 15.20
CA LEU A 16 5.09 -13.41 15.48
C LEU A 16 4.94 -12.56 16.75
N PHE A 17 3.71 -12.38 17.24
CA PHE A 17 3.41 -11.57 18.41
C PHE A 17 3.07 -12.40 19.64
N GLU A 18 2.96 -13.72 19.54
CA GLU A 18 2.63 -14.59 20.67
C GLU A 18 3.66 -14.49 21.80
N GLY A 19 3.19 -14.36 23.04
CA GLY A 19 4.04 -14.25 24.23
C GLY A 19 4.72 -12.89 24.42
N LEU A 20 4.55 -11.93 23.51
CA LEU A 20 5.08 -10.56 23.66
C LEU A 20 4.17 -9.70 24.55
N ASP A 21 4.73 -8.68 25.20
CA ASP A 21 3.97 -7.78 26.08
C ASP A 21 2.76 -7.11 25.42
N ILE A 22 2.81 -6.85 24.10
CA ILE A 22 1.68 -6.30 23.34
C ILE A 22 0.41 -7.17 23.45
N THR A 23 0.56 -8.49 23.63
CA THR A 23 -0.57 -9.42 23.75
C THR A 23 -1.36 -9.24 25.06
N LYS A 24 -0.79 -8.55 26.05
CA LYS A 24 -1.45 -8.23 27.32
C LYS A 24 -2.49 -7.11 27.16
N ASP A 25 -2.43 -6.34 26.07
CA ASP A 25 -3.40 -5.27 25.78
C ASP A 25 -4.48 -5.74 24.79
N ALA A 26 -5.64 -6.07 25.33
CA ALA A 26 -6.79 -6.54 24.53
C ALA A 26 -7.33 -5.48 23.56
N GLN A 27 -7.13 -4.18 23.79
CA GLN A 27 -7.58 -3.15 22.85
C GLN A 27 -6.63 -3.04 21.66
N VAL A 28 -5.32 -3.11 21.90
CA VAL A 28 -4.30 -3.10 20.83
C VAL A 28 -4.42 -4.35 19.97
N MET A 29 -4.66 -5.51 20.57
CA MET A 29 -4.82 -6.77 19.83
C MET A 29 -6.02 -6.77 18.87
N LYS A 30 -7.05 -5.94 19.11
CA LYS A 30 -8.15 -5.75 18.13
C LYS A 30 -7.70 -5.10 16.83
N LEU A 31 -6.52 -4.47 16.79
CA LEU A 31 -5.97 -3.84 15.60
C LEU A 31 -5.13 -4.83 14.76
N GLN A 32 -4.86 -6.02 15.29
CA GLN A 32 -3.98 -6.99 14.63
C GLN A 32 -4.61 -7.55 13.34
N ASN A 33 -3.85 -7.47 12.25
CA ASN A 33 -4.19 -7.92 10.90
C ASN A 33 -5.56 -7.41 10.42
N GLN A 34 -5.90 -6.21 10.83
CA GLN A 34 -7.21 -5.61 10.59
C GLN A 34 -7.23 -4.58 9.48
N TYR A 35 -6.10 -4.02 9.04
CA TYR A 35 -6.07 -2.91 8.09
C TYR A 35 -5.37 -3.25 6.77
N PRO A 36 -5.84 -2.75 5.63
CA PRO A 36 -4.98 -2.67 4.45
C PRO A 36 -3.80 -1.75 4.76
N VAL A 37 -2.58 -2.19 4.42
CA VAL A 37 -1.35 -1.46 4.72
C VAL A 37 -0.55 -1.28 3.43
N ILE A 38 -0.24 -0.03 3.08
CA ILE A 38 0.82 0.30 2.13
C ILE A 38 2.09 0.52 2.96
N PHE A 39 3.13 -0.28 2.70
CA PHE A 39 4.46 -0.05 3.24
C PHE A 39 5.34 0.53 2.13
N LEU A 40 5.82 1.76 2.33
CA LEU A 40 6.61 2.51 1.38
C LEU A 40 7.99 2.80 1.98
N THR A 41 9.05 2.48 1.25
CA THR A 41 10.43 2.81 1.62
C THR A 41 10.98 3.87 0.68
N LEU A 42 11.59 4.90 1.26
CA LEU A 42 12.29 5.97 0.53
C LEU A 42 13.81 5.72 0.47
N LYS A 43 14.30 4.56 0.96
CA LYS A 43 15.74 4.22 1.01
C LYS A 43 16.46 4.31 -0.34
N ASP A 44 15.75 3.99 -1.42
CA ASP A 44 16.31 3.95 -2.77
C ASP A 44 16.08 5.26 -3.54
N MET A 45 15.40 6.23 -2.93
CA MET A 45 15.12 7.55 -3.48
C MET A 45 16.32 8.49 -3.31
N LYS A 46 17.49 8.06 -3.77
CA LYS A 46 18.80 8.74 -3.63
C LYS A 46 19.30 9.39 -4.92
N ASN A 47 18.42 9.59 -5.90
CA ASN A 47 18.83 10.12 -7.20
C ASN A 47 19.22 11.59 -7.12
N ASN A 48 20.16 11.99 -7.97
CA ASN A 48 20.74 13.33 -7.98
C ASN A 48 19.96 14.35 -8.83
N THR A 49 18.87 13.94 -9.50
CA THR A 49 18.01 14.83 -10.28
C THR A 49 16.55 14.58 -9.95
N PHE A 50 15.74 15.64 -10.04
CA PHE A 50 14.30 15.57 -9.81
C PHE A 50 13.61 14.62 -10.80
N GLU A 51 13.98 14.65 -12.08
CA GLU A 51 13.43 13.76 -13.10
C GLU A 51 13.65 12.28 -12.77
N LYS A 52 14.88 11.90 -12.37
CA LYS A 52 15.17 10.53 -11.94
C LYS A 52 14.39 10.16 -10.68
N GLN A 53 14.17 11.11 -9.79
CA GLN A 53 13.36 10.90 -8.59
C GLN A 53 11.89 10.64 -8.93
N LEU A 54 11.33 11.35 -9.91
CA LEU A 54 9.98 11.08 -10.43
C LEU A 54 9.90 9.69 -11.06
N THR A 55 10.89 9.29 -11.86
CA THR A 55 10.96 7.93 -12.40
C THR A 55 10.98 6.89 -11.28
N MET A 56 11.77 7.12 -10.23
CA MET A 56 11.86 6.19 -9.11
C MET A 56 10.57 6.11 -8.30
N PHE A 57 9.89 7.24 -8.11
CA PHE A 57 8.57 7.26 -7.48
C PHE A 57 7.50 6.58 -8.34
N SER A 58 7.58 6.67 -9.67
CA SER A 58 6.72 5.90 -10.59
C SER A 58 6.91 4.39 -10.40
N TYR A 59 8.15 3.92 -10.25
CA TYR A 59 8.42 2.52 -9.93
C TYR A 59 7.85 2.12 -8.56
N LEU A 60 7.94 2.97 -7.54
CA LEU A 60 7.30 2.71 -6.25
C LEU A 60 5.79 2.53 -6.39
N MET A 61 5.11 3.35 -7.20
CA MET A 61 3.68 3.19 -7.45
C MET A 61 3.35 1.86 -8.15
N GLN A 62 4.17 1.46 -9.13
CA GLN A 62 4.02 0.17 -9.80
C GLN A 62 4.17 -1.00 -8.83
N GLU A 63 5.16 -0.95 -7.93
CA GLU A 63 5.38 -1.97 -6.90
C GLU A 63 4.20 -2.06 -5.92
N ILE A 64 3.64 -0.92 -5.50
CA ILE A 64 2.44 -0.90 -4.65
C ILE A 64 1.28 -1.56 -5.39
N ILE A 65 1.04 -1.24 -6.67
CA ILE A 65 -0.03 -1.87 -7.45
C ILE A 65 0.23 -3.38 -7.60
N ARG A 66 1.47 -3.79 -7.89
CA ARG A 66 1.86 -5.21 -8.02
C ARG A 66 1.56 -5.99 -6.75
N ASN A 67 1.92 -5.42 -5.60
CA ASN A 67 1.68 -6.02 -4.29
C ASN A 67 0.19 -6.06 -3.91
N ASN A 68 -0.65 -5.31 -4.63
CA ASN A 68 -2.11 -5.25 -4.46
C ASN A 68 -2.85 -5.61 -5.77
N HIS A 69 -2.34 -6.61 -6.51
CA HIS A 69 -2.91 -7.02 -7.80
C HIS A 69 -4.38 -7.46 -7.73
N GLU A 70 -4.87 -7.89 -6.56
CA GLU A 70 -6.27 -8.23 -6.33
C GLU A 70 -7.24 -7.07 -6.59
N LEU A 71 -6.74 -5.82 -6.57
CA LEU A 71 -7.54 -4.64 -6.93
C LEU A 71 -7.93 -4.63 -8.41
N LEU A 72 -7.12 -5.23 -9.29
CA LEU A 72 -7.38 -5.28 -10.73
C LEU A 72 -8.57 -6.18 -11.09
N THR A 73 -8.91 -7.13 -10.22
CA THR A 73 -10.03 -8.06 -10.40
C THR A 73 -11.16 -7.82 -9.39
N SER A 74 -11.07 -6.77 -8.56
CA SER A 74 -12.06 -6.50 -7.53
C SER A 74 -13.43 -6.15 -8.08
N GLU A 75 -14.48 -6.81 -7.60
CA GLU A 75 -15.88 -6.44 -7.92
C GLU A 75 -16.31 -5.10 -7.29
N ARG A 76 -15.58 -4.61 -6.29
CA ARG A 76 -15.88 -3.36 -5.57
C ARG A 76 -15.29 -2.11 -6.23
N ILE A 77 -14.43 -2.31 -7.22
CA ILE A 77 -13.78 -1.23 -7.98
C ILE A 77 -14.40 -1.22 -9.38
N ASN A 78 -14.78 -0.05 -9.85
CA ASN A 78 -15.35 0.09 -11.20
C ASN A 78 -14.28 -0.09 -12.28
N GLU A 79 -14.72 -0.38 -13.51
CA GLU A 79 -13.79 -0.64 -14.63
C GLU A 79 -12.91 0.56 -15.00
N PHE A 80 -13.39 1.80 -14.84
CA PHE A 80 -12.56 2.99 -15.13
C PHE A 80 -11.37 3.11 -14.19
N ASP A 81 -11.59 2.89 -12.89
CA ASP A 81 -10.51 2.90 -11.90
C ASP A 81 -9.56 1.72 -12.12
N LYS A 82 -10.05 0.54 -12.51
CA LYS A 82 -9.18 -0.58 -12.89
C LYS A 82 -8.30 -0.24 -14.09
N GLU A 83 -8.85 0.37 -15.14
CA GLU A 83 -8.06 0.79 -16.31
C GLU A 83 -7.03 1.86 -15.96
N ARG A 84 -7.40 2.83 -15.09
CA ARG A 84 -6.45 3.81 -14.57
C ARG A 84 -5.31 3.15 -13.78
N MET A 85 -5.62 2.14 -12.97
CA MET A 85 -4.61 1.39 -12.22
C MET A 85 -3.70 0.59 -13.15
N LYS A 86 -4.24 -0.01 -14.22
CA LYS A 86 -3.44 -0.67 -15.27
C LYS A 86 -2.53 0.33 -16.00
N SER A 87 -3.00 1.56 -16.25
CA SER A 87 -2.19 2.65 -16.82
C SER A 87 -1.01 2.98 -15.90
N LEU A 88 -1.29 3.26 -14.62
CA LEU A 88 -0.25 3.52 -13.61
C LEU A 88 0.75 2.37 -13.47
N TYR A 89 0.28 1.13 -13.53
CA TYR A 89 1.13 -0.07 -13.48
C TYR A 89 2.07 -0.20 -14.69
N ARG A 90 1.65 0.28 -15.87
CA ARG A 90 2.52 0.36 -17.06
C ARG A 90 3.49 1.55 -17.00
N GLY A 91 3.31 2.45 -16.03
CA GLY A 91 4.09 3.67 -15.83
C GLY A 91 3.22 4.91 -15.99
N ALA A 92 3.34 5.83 -15.02
CA ALA A 92 2.68 7.13 -15.08
C ALA A 92 3.09 7.91 -16.34
N GLN A 93 2.11 8.48 -17.03
CA GLN A 93 2.31 9.17 -18.31
C GLN A 93 2.81 10.61 -18.12
N ASN A 94 2.57 11.20 -16.95
CA ASN A 94 2.97 12.55 -16.60
C ASN A 94 3.04 12.76 -15.08
N GLU A 95 3.59 13.90 -14.69
CA GLU A 95 3.77 14.29 -13.29
C GLU A 95 2.44 14.41 -12.52
N VAL A 96 1.37 14.88 -13.17
CA VAL A 96 0.05 15.06 -12.53
C VAL A 96 -0.57 13.72 -12.16
N GLU A 97 -0.42 12.71 -13.02
CA GLU A 97 -0.87 11.35 -12.75
C GLU A 97 -0.09 10.77 -11.55
N LEU A 98 1.22 10.94 -11.57
CA LEU A 98 2.11 10.45 -10.53
C LEU A 98 1.86 11.14 -9.17
N GLN A 99 1.63 12.45 -9.16
CA GLN A 99 1.29 13.23 -7.97
C GLN A 99 0.05 12.69 -7.25
N ASN A 100 -0.92 12.17 -8.01
CA ASN A 100 -2.17 11.65 -7.47
C ASN A 100 -2.19 10.14 -7.26
N ALA A 101 -1.14 9.42 -7.69
CA ALA A 101 -1.12 7.97 -7.76
C ALA A 101 -1.31 7.32 -6.39
N LEU A 102 -0.56 7.74 -5.36
CA LEU A 102 -0.66 7.16 -4.03
C LEU A 102 -2.05 7.34 -3.42
N ARG A 103 -2.64 8.53 -3.55
CA ARG A 103 -4.01 8.81 -3.09
C ARG A 103 -5.02 7.92 -3.81
N PHE A 104 -4.87 7.78 -5.13
CA PHE A 104 -5.74 6.95 -5.93
C PHE A 104 -5.65 5.47 -5.52
N ILE A 105 -4.45 4.91 -5.42
CA ILE A 105 -4.23 3.51 -5.01
C ILE A 105 -4.77 3.26 -3.59
N SER A 106 -4.55 4.20 -2.66
CA SER A 106 -5.11 4.13 -1.31
C SER A 106 -6.64 4.12 -1.32
N GLY A 107 -7.28 4.95 -2.16
CA GLY A 107 -8.74 4.94 -2.32
C GLY A 107 -9.27 3.61 -2.85
N CYS A 108 -8.58 3.00 -3.81
CA CYS A 108 -8.93 1.68 -4.32
C CYS A 108 -8.81 0.58 -3.26
N LEU A 109 -7.76 0.60 -2.43
CA LEU A 109 -7.62 -0.31 -1.30
C LEU A 109 -8.76 -0.14 -0.29
N GLU A 110 -9.12 1.10 0.02
CA GLU A 110 -10.24 1.39 0.92
C GLU A 110 -11.55 0.85 0.35
N GLN A 111 -11.84 1.08 -0.93
CA GLN A 111 -13.02 0.54 -1.60
C GLN A 111 -13.06 -0.99 -1.56
N HIS A 112 -11.92 -1.63 -1.87
CA HIS A 112 -11.81 -3.09 -1.89
C HIS A 112 -11.99 -3.69 -0.50
N TYR A 113 -11.28 -3.20 0.50
CA TYR A 113 -11.29 -3.78 1.86
C TYR A 113 -12.39 -3.21 2.76
N GLN A 114 -13.10 -2.16 2.33
CA GLN A 114 -14.07 -1.40 3.12
C GLN A 114 -13.48 -0.94 4.46
N LYS A 115 -12.21 -0.51 4.42
CA LYS A 115 -11.45 -0.14 5.61
C LYS A 115 -10.39 0.89 5.27
N GLN A 116 -10.21 1.84 6.17
CA GLN A 116 -9.17 2.85 6.09
C GLN A 116 -7.79 2.22 5.91
N VAL A 117 -6.97 2.82 5.06
CA VAL A 117 -5.63 2.34 4.71
C VAL A 117 -4.59 2.98 5.62
N ILE A 118 -3.70 2.16 6.17
CA ILE A 118 -2.52 2.64 6.89
C ILE A 118 -1.39 2.76 5.88
N ILE A 119 -0.77 3.93 5.81
CA ILE A 119 0.45 4.16 5.03
C ILE A 119 1.61 4.26 6.01
N LEU A 120 2.52 3.30 5.94
CA LEU A 120 3.76 3.29 6.70
C LEU A 120 4.88 3.74 5.77
N ILE A 121 5.63 4.76 6.18
CA ILE A 121 6.74 5.32 5.43
C ILE A 121 8.03 5.06 6.23
N ASP A 122 9.01 4.44 5.59
CA ASP A 122 10.35 4.19 6.12
C ASP A 122 11.40 4.92 5.26
N GLU A 123 12.49 5.38 5.86
CA GLU A 123 13.57 6.16 5.19
C GLU A 123 14.88 5.39 5.11
#